data_AF-A0A2R6NIC8-F1
#
_entry.id   AF-A0A2R6NIC8-F1
#
_cell.length_a   1.000
_cell.length_b   1.000
_cell.length_c   1.000
_cell.angle_alpha   90.00
_cell.angle_beta   90.00
_cell.angle_gamma   90.00
#
_symmetry.space_group_name_H-M   'P 1'
#
loop_
_entity.id
_entity.type
_entity.pdbx_description
1 polymer ?
#
loop_
_entity_poly.entity_id
_entity_poly.type
_entity_poly.pdbx_seq_one_letter_code
_entity_poly.pdbx_strand_id
1 'polypeptide(L)'
;DLQNMHDADMMVRRALADEIRDACINVGFFYVKHHGIPEETISRALAAGKRFFALPDHAKAALDIHKSSNFKGYTALLGENTDPENRGDLHEEDPSGAARSDDGAMTGENVWPENLPGFRQDVLDY
;
A
#
# COMPACT_ATOMS: atom_id res chain seq x y z
N ASP A 1 -11.06 4.55 -17.76
CA ASP A 1 -10.99 3.10 -18.05
C ASP A 1 -9.65 2.84 -18.72
N LEU A 2 -8.81 1.94 -18.18
CA LEU A 2 -7.44 1.76 -18.69
C LEU A 2 -7.30 0.72 -19.80
N GLN A 3 -8.39 0.19 -20.35
CA GLN A 3 -8.33 -0.82 -21.43
C GLN A 3 -7.44 -0.43 -22.62
N ASN A 4 -7.38 0.88 -22.94
CA ASN A 4 -6.62 1.39 -24.08
C ASN A 4 -5.25 1.99 -23.70
N MET A 5 -4.76 1.75 -22.49
CA MET A 5 -3.49 2.29 -22.01
C MET A 5 -2.29 1.88 -22.90
N HIS A 6 -2.38 0.70 -23.52
CA HIS A 6 -1.36 0.15 -24.41
C HIS A 6 -1.81 0.08 -25.87
N ASP A 7 -2.84 0.84 -26.26
CA ASP A 7 -3.30 0.88 -27.65
C ASP A 7 -2.18 1.37 -28.59
N ALA A 8 -2.08 0.76 -29.77
CA ALA A 8 -1.07 1.13 -30.77
C ALA A 8 -1.30 2.57 -31.29
N ASP A 9 -2.56 3.01 -31.37
CA ASP A 9 -2.91 4.35 -31.79
C ASP A 9 -2.63 5.38 -30.69
N MET A 10 -1.75 6.34 -31.01
CA MET A 10 -1.42 7.45 -30.14
C MET A 10 -2.62 8.33 -29.80
N MET A 11 -3.60 8.47 -30.70
CA MET A 11 -4.79 9.29 -30.48
C MET A 11 -5.72 8.66 -29.44
N VAL A 12 -5.84 7.34 -29.45
CA VAL A 12 -6.62 6.60 -28.44
C VAL A 12 -5.97 6.76 -27.07
N ARG A 13 -4.65 6.58 -26.98
CA ARG A 13 -3.92 6.80 -25.72
C ARG A 13 -4.01 8.25 -25.24
N ARG A 14 -3.98 9.22 -26.17
CA ARG A 14 -4.10 10.64 -25.83
C ARG A 14 -5.46 10.96 -25.21
N ALA A 15 -6.55 10.44 -25.77
CA ALA A 15 -7.88 10.64 -25.22
C ALA A 15 -7.98 10.13 -23.77
N LEU A 16 -7.43 8.94 -23.49
CA LEU A 16 -7.36 8.41 -22.12
C LEU A 16 -6.52 9.32 -21.18
N ALA A 17 -5.39 9.83 -21.66
CA ALA A 17 -4.56 10.74 -20.86
C ALA A 17 -5.28 12.06 -20.55
N ASP A 18 -6.07 12.59 -21.49
CA ASP A 18 -6.85 13.81 -21.28
C ASP A 18 -7.97 13.57 -20.24
N GLU A 19 -8.62 12.40 -20.22
CA GLU A 19 -9.59 12.02 -19.17
C GLU A 19 -8.94 11.94 -17.78
N ILE A 20 -7.77 11.30 -17.67
CA ILE A 20 -7.02 11.20 -16.41
C ILE A 20 -6.61 12.60 -15.93
N ARG A 21 -6.12 13.44 -16.85
CA ARG A 21 -5.74 14.82 -16.53
C ARG A 21 -6.92 15.62 -16.01
N ASP A 22 -8.08 15.50 -16.63
CA ASP A 22 -9.30 16.19 -16.19
C ASP A 22 -9.67 15.80 -14.75
N ALA A 23 -9.69 14.50 -14.46
CA ALA A 23 -9.98 13.99 -13.12
C ALA A 23 -8.95 14.48 -12.07
N CYS A 24 -7.66 14.47 -12.41
CA CYS A 24 -6.60 14.99 -11.52
C CYS A 24 -6.76 16.49 -11.22
N ILE A 25 -7.13 17.31 -12.21
CA ILE A 25 -7.18 18.77 -12.06
C ILE A 25 -8.48 19.23 -11.38
N ASN A 26 -9.60 18.61 -11.74
CA ASN A 26 -10.92 19.11 -11.31
C ASN A 26 -11.43 18.42 -10.04
N VAL A 27 -10.96 17.20 -9.74
CA VAL A 27 -11.45 16.40 -8.59
C VAL A 27 -10.32 15.98 -7.67
N GLY A 28 -9.17 15.57 -8.21
CA GLY A 28 -8.02 15.07 -7.46
C GLY A 28 -8.06 13.57 -7.15
N PHE A 29 -9.16 12.86 -7.47
CA PHE A 29 -9.33 11.42 -7.29
C PHE A 29 -10.21 10.81 -8.39
N PHE A 30 -9.99 9.53 -8.70
CA PHE A 30 -10.81 8.77 -9.66
C PHE A 30 -10.72 7.26 -9.39
N TYR A 31 -11.75 6.53 -9.82
CA TYR A 31 -11.75 5.07 -9.83
C TYR A 31 -11.13 4.54 -11.12
N VAL A 32 -10.39 3.43 -11.00
CA VAL A 32 -9.74 2.75 -12.12
C VAL A 32 -10.36 1.39 -12.32
N LYS A 33 -10.66 1.03 -13.57
CA LYS A 33 -11.03 -0.32 -14.00
C LYS A 33 -10.17 -0.73 -15.20
N HIS A 34 -10.06 -2.04 -15.43
CA HIS A 34 -9.18 -2.64 -16.44
C HIS A 34 -7.70 -2.26 -16.28
N HIS A 35 -7.21 -2.20 -15.03
CA HIS A 35 -5.82 -1.87 -14.69
C HIS A 35 -4.80 -2.98 -14.98
N GLY A 36 -5.25 -4.18 -15.34
CA GLY A 36 -4.37 -5.32 -15.67
C GLY A 36 -3.85 -6.12 -14.46
N ILE A 37 -3.96 -5.60 -13.24
CA ILE A 37 -3.70 -6.37 -12.01
C ILE A 37 -4.74 -7.51 -11.90
N PRO A 38 -4.32 -8.79 -11.81
CA PRO A 38 -5.24 -9.90 -11.62
C PRO A 38 -6.02 -9.80 -10.31
N GLU A 39 -7.31 -10.12 -10.35
CA GLU A 39 -8.20 -10.11 -9.17
C GLU A 39 -7.70 -11.04 -8.06
N GLU A 40 -7.06 -12.15 -8.42
CA GLU A 40 -6.47 -13.09 -7.48
C GLU A 40 -5.33 -12.44 -6.69
N THR A 41 -4.47 -11.65 -7.33
CA THR A 41 -3.37 -10.93 -6.67
C THR A 41 -3.92 -9.96 -5.62
N ILE A 42 -4.94 -9.17 -5.98
CA ILE A 42 -5.63 -8.25 -5.05
C ILE A 42 -6.22 -9.03 -3.88
N SER A 43 -6.92 -10.14 -4.18
CA SER A 43 -7.56 -10.98 -3.17
C SER A 43 -6.56 -11.61 -2.19
N ARG A 44 -5.41 -12.08 -2.68
CA ARG A 44 -4.33 -12.64 -1.83
C ARG A 44 -3.73 -11.58 -0.93
N ALA A 45 -3.41 -10.39 -1.45
CA ALA A 45 -2.89 -9.28 -0.63
C ALA A 45 -3.88 -8.86 0.46
N LEU A 46 -5.17 -8.70 0.12
CA LEU A 46 -6.21 -8.39 1.10
C LEU A 46 -6.37 -9.49 2.16
N ALA A 47 -6.32 -10.77 1.76
CA ALA A 47 -6.36 -11.88 2.70
C ALA A 47 -5.13 -11.93 3.61
N ALA A 48 -3.94 -11.62 3.09
CA ALA A 48 -2.71 -11.51 3.86
C ALA A 48 -2.82 -10.40 4.91
N GLY A 49 -3.29 -9.20 4.55
CA GLY A 49 -3.55 -8.10 5.47
C GLY A 49 -4.54 -8.49 6.58
N LYS A 50 -5.66 -9.12 6.23
CA LYS A 50 -6.64 -9.61 7.23
C LYS A 50 -6.02 -10.60 8.21
N ARG A 51 -5.19 -11.53 7.73
CA ARG A 51 -4.49 -12.50 8.59
C ARG A 51 -3.48 -11.82 9.51
N PHE A 52 -2.77 -10.81 9.02
CA PHE A 52 -1.82 -10.03 9.80
C PHE A 52 -2.50 -9.27 10.93
N PHE A 53 -3.55 -8.51 10.64
CA PHE A 53 -4.24 -7.70 11.65
C PHE A 53 -5.04 -8.53 12.66
N ALA A 54 -5.39 -9.78 12.31
CA ALA A 54 -5.96 -10.77 13.23
C ALA A 54 -4.94 -11.40 14.20
N LEU A 55 -3.64 -11.13 14.05
CA LEU A 55 -2.63 -11.58 15.02
C LEU A 55 -2.87 -10.94 16.39
N PRO A 56 -2.46 -11.61 17.49
CA PRO A 56 -2.48 -11.00 18.81
C PRO A 56 -1.67 -9.70 18.86
N ASP A 57 -2.13 -8.72 19.63
CA ASP A 57 -1.50 -7.39 19.71
C ASP A 57 -0.01 -7.44 20.05
N HIS A 58 0.42 -8.36 20.93
CA HIS A 58 1.84 -8.52 21.27
C HIS A 58 2.70 -8.98 20.08
N ALA A 59 2.13 -9.75 19.15
CA ALA A 59 2.83 -10.20 17.95
C ALA A 59 2.98 -9.05 16.94
N LYS A 60 1.94 -8.19 16.80
CA LYS A 60 2.01 -6.98 15.98
C LYS A 60 2.97 -5.95 16.58
N ALA A 61 2.88 -5.69 17.88
CA ALA A 61 3.78 -4.79 18.62
C ALA A 61 5.24 -5.28 18.65
N ALA A 62 5.51 -6.57 18.39
CA ALA A 62 6.88 -7.05 18.19
C ALA A 62 7.54 -6.38 16.97
N LEU A 63 6.75 -6.03 15.95
CA LEU A 63 7.16 -5.45 14.67
C LEU A 63 7.05 -3.92 14.64
N ASP A 64 6.94 -3.27 15.79
CA ASP A 64 6.70 -1.82 15.92
C ASP A 64 7.66 -0.96 15.08
N ILE A 65 7.10 0.02 14.37
CA ILE A 65 7.82 0.94 13.47
C ILE A 65 9.00 1.67 14.12
N HIS A 66 8.91 1.98 15.43
CA HIS A 66 9.97 2.68 16.17
C HIS A 66 11.18 1.80 16.51
N LYS A 67 11.11 0.49 16.27
CA LYS A 67 12.26 -0.42 16.38
C LYS A 67 13.12 -0.43 15.11
N SER A 68 12.65 0.20 14.04
CA SER A 68 13.35 0.31 12.77
C SER A 68 13.91 1.74 12.58
N SER A 69 15.03 1.88 11.87
CA SER A 69 15.61 3.19 11.53
C SER A 69 15.07 3.76 10.21
N ASN A 70 14.28 2.98 9.47
CA ASN A 70 13.79 3.26 8.12
C ASN A 70 12.26 3.39 8.05
N PHE A 71 11.60 3.57 9.21
CA PHE A 71 10.14 3.72 9.31
C PHE A 71 9.37 2.54 8.68
N LYS A 72 9.88 1.32 8.88
CA LYS A 72 9.21 0.07 8.49
C LYS A 72 8.76 -0.70 9.71
N GLY A 73 7.55 -1.24 9.64
CA GLY A 73 6.96 -2.01 10.73
C GLY A 73 5.56 -1.52 11.08
N TYR A 74 4.97 -2.20 12.04
CA TYR A 74 3.60 -1.98 12.48
C TYR A 74 3.43 -0.64 13.21
N THR A 75 2.39 0.10 12.84
CA THR A 75 1.89 1.24 13.62
C THR A 75 0.54 0.86 14.24
N ALA A 76 0.45 1.00 15.56
CA ALA A 76 -0.76 0.68 16.31
C ALA A 76 -1.83 1.76 16.16
N LEU A 77 -3.06 1.43 16.59
CA LEU A 77 -4.13 2.42 16.77
C LEU A 77 -3.64 3.64 17.55
N LEU A 78 -4.02 4.83 17.06
CA LEU A 78 -3.61 6.12 17.61
C LEU A 78 -2.11 6.43 17.48
N GLY A 79 -1.34 5.59 16.78
CA GLY A 79 0.09 5.76 16.57
C GLY A 79 0.44 6.83 15.55
N GLU A 80 -0.42 7.04 14.55
CA GLU A 80 -0.32 8.17 13.62
C GLU A 80 -1.23 9.31 14.06
N ASN A 81 -0.71 10.53 14.01
CA ASN A 81 -1.49 11.72 14.29
C ASN A 81 -1.01 12.92 13.48
N THR A 82 -1.81 13.33 12.50
CA THR A 82 -1.52 14.52 11.69
C THR A 82 -2.09 15.79 12.33
N ASP A 83 -3.08 15.67 13.23
CA ASP A 83 -3.71 16.78 13.94
C ASP A 83 -3.28 16.76 15.42
N PRO A 84 -2.41 17.69 15.87
CA PRO A 84 -1.95 17.74 17.25
C PRO A 84 -3.07 17.87 18.29
N GLU A 85 -4.27 18.32 17.90
CA GLU A 85 -5.42 18.46 18.78
C GLU A 85 -6.22 17.14 18.92
N ASN A 86 -6.01 16.17 18.02
CA ASN A 86 -6.63 14.85 18.07
C ASN A 86 -5.80 13.86 18.91
N ARG A 87 -6.41 12.74 19.27
CA ARG A 87 -5.80 11.64 20.03
C ARG A 87 -5.04 10.64 19.15
N GLY A 88 -4.93 10.89 17.84
CA GLY A 88 -4.43 9.95 16.83
C GLY A 88 -5.53 9.27 16.03
N ASP A 89 -5.15 8.67 14.92
CA ASP A 89 -6.05 8.07 13.94
C ASP A 89 -6.53 6.67 14.39
N LEU A 90 -7.80 6.37 14.09
CA LEU A 90 -8.42 5.08 14.40
C LEU A 90 -8.16 4.04 13.30
N HIS A 91 -6.89 3.87 12.92
CA HIS A 91 -6.41 2.79 12.09
C HIS A 91 -5.13 2.18 12.65
N GLU A 92 -4.85 0.96 12.22
CA GLU A 92 -3.55 0.33 12.37
C GLU A 92 -2.99 0.08 10.96
N GLU A 93 -1.66 0.06 10.83
CA GLU A 93 -1.01 -0.08 9.53
C GLU A 93 0.28 -0.92 9.60
N ASP A 94 0.67 -1.44 8.44
CA ASP A 94 1.98 -2.02 8.17
C ASP A 94 2.41 -1.58 6.75
N PRO A 95 3.39 -0.66 6.62
CA PRO A 95 3.82 -0.09 5.35
C PRO A 95 4.81 -1.00 4.60
N SER A 96 4.65 -2.32 4.73
CA SER A 96 5.46 -3.33 4.05
C SER A 96 5.11 -3.40 2.55
N GLY A 97 6.12 -3.52 1.69
CA GLY A 97 5.94 -3.56 0.24
C GLY A 97 7.25 -3.73 -0.52
N ALA A 98 7.27 -3.49 -1.83
CA ALA A 98 8.51 -3.59 -2.61
C ALA A 98 9.62 -2.70 -2.03
N ALA A 99 10.81 -3.27 -1.79
CA ALA A 99 11.95 -2.52 -1.29
C ALA A 99 12.40 -1.49 -2.35
N ARG A 100 12.60 -0.25 -1.91
CA ARG A 100 13.15 0.82 -2.76
C ARG A 100 14.67 0.83 -2.61
N SER A 101 15.36 1.02 -3.74
CA SER A 101 16.83 1.07 -3.79
C SER A 101 17.40 2.49 -3.71
N ASP A 102 16.59 3.49 -3.34
CA ASP A 102 17.10 4.85 -3.11
C ASP A 102 17.78 4.95 -1.73
N ASP A 103 18.47 6.05 -1.46
CA ASP A 103 19.26 6.30 -0.24
C ASP A 103 18.52 7.18 0.78
N GLY A 104 17.20 7.34 0.64
CA GLY A 104 16.38 8.18 1.52
C GLY A 104 16.21 7.59 2.92
N ALA A 105 15.85 8.43 3.91
CA ALA A 105 15.62 7.99 5.29
C ALA A 105 14.52 6.91 5.46
N MET A 106 13.70 6.68 4.43
CA MET A 106 12.63 5.68 4.38
C MET A 106 13.06 4.38 3.67
N THR A 107 14.36 4.25 3.35
CA THR A 107 14.90 3.08 2.65
C THR A 107 15.56 2.10 3.59
N GLY A 108 15.30 0.83 3.32
CA GLY A 108 15.77 -0.30 4.10
C GLY A 108 14.82 -1.48 3.99
N GLU A 109 15.11 -2.52 4.76
CA GLU A 109 14.34 -3.75 4.73
C GLU A 109 12.99 -3.60 5.45
N ASN A 110 11.97 -4.28 4.95
CA ASN A 110 10.71 -4.41 5.67
C ASN A 110 10.90 -5.33 6.90
N VAL A 111 10.05 -5.14 7.88
CA VAL A 111 9.98 -5.98 9.07
C VAL A 111 8.88 -7.02 8.87
N TRP A 112 9.26 -8.27 8.63
CA TRP A 112 8.31 -9.33 8.30
C TRP A 112 7.87 -10.14 9.54
N PRO A 113 6.59 -10.53 9.64
CA PRO A 113 6.13 -11.45 10.69
C PRO A 113 6.74 -12.85 10.51
N GLU A 114 7.31 -13.43 11.57
CA GLU A 114 7.91 -14.77 11.53
C GLU A 114 6.88 -15.89 11.38
N ASN A 115 5.69 -15.72 11.97
CA ASN A 115 4.67 -16.76 12.09
C ASN A 115 3.47 -16.56 11.13
N LEU A 116 3.71 -15.97 9.95
CA LEU A 116 2.66 -15.73 8.97
C LEU A 116 3.06 -16.22 7.57
N PRO A 117 2.99 -17.54 7.30
CA PRO A 117 3.38 -18.11 6.01
C PRO A 117 2.66 -17.46 4.83
N GLY A 118 3.40 -17.24 3.75
CA GLY A 118 2.89 -16.63 2.52
C GLY A 118 2.70 -15.11 2.57
N PHE A 119 2.66 -14.47 3.75
CA PHE A 119 2.40 -13.04 3.88
C PHE A 119 3.35 -12.18 3.05
N ARG A 120 4.67 -12.39 3.20
CA ARG A 120 5.68 -11.66 2.43
C ARG A 120 5.50 -11.81 0.92
N GLN A 121 5.15 -13.00 0.45
CA GLN A 121 4.97 -13.24 -0.99
C GLN A 121 3.70 -12.55 -1.48
N ASP A 122 2.57 -12.74 -0.79
CA ASP A 122 1.28 -12.14 -1.15
C ASP A 122 1.35 -10.61 -1.18
N VAL A 123 2.12 -9.99 -0.28
CA VAL A 123 2.35 -8.53 -0.22
C VAL A 123 3.28 -8.04 -1.33
N LEU A 124 4.30 -8.82 -1.71
CA LEU A 124 5.25 -8.43 -2.77
C LEU A 124 4.73 -8.72 -4.19
N ASP A 125 3.78 -9.64 -4.32
CA ASP A 125 3.11 -9.95 -5.59
C ASP A 125 2.18 -8.83 -6.06
N TYR A 126 1.70 -8.02 -5.14
CA TYR A 126 0.81 -6.87 -5.40
C TYR A 126 1.62 -5.59 -5.56
#